data_AF-A0A061QI85-F1
#
_entry.id   AF-A0A061QI85-F1
#
_cell.length_a   1.000
_cell.length_b   1.000
_cell.length_c   1.000
_cell.angle_alpha   90.00
_cell.angle_beta   90.00
_cell.angle_gamma   90.00
#
_symmetry.space_group_name_H-M   'P 1'
#
loop_
_entity.id
_entity.type
_entity.pdbx_description
1 polymer ?
#
loop_
_entity_poly.entity_id
_entity_poly.type
_entity_poly.pdbx_seq_one_letter_code
_entity_poly.pdbx_strand_id
1 'polypeptide(L)'
;MADYHNSLISCGLRLGDYDYVQLLTRSRVAWEYLRRNRDYHRDWRLSKSGQPIPVRLRNDTTLLRARRRFVRAEAWGLCTFRRS
;
A
#
# COMPACT_ATOMS: atom_id res chain seq x y z
N MET A 1 10.24 -16.73 17.83
CA MET A 1 8.85 -16.56 17.34
C MET A 1 7.86 -16.08 18.41
N ALA A 2 8.27 -15.83 19.66
CA ALA A 2 7.39 -15.32 20.71
C ALA A 2 7.26 -13.78 20.73
N ASP A 3 8.22 -13.07 20.12
CA ASP A 3 8.33 -11.60 20.29
C ASP A 3 7.33 -10.79 19.44
N TYR A 4 6.88 -11.33 18.32
CA TYR A 4 5.89 -10.66 17.47
C TYR A 4 4.48 -10.62 18.08
N HIS A 5 4.11 -11.64 18.87
CA HIS A 5 2.80 -11.71 19.51
C HIS A 5 2.65 -10.65 20.61
N ASN A 6 3.69 -10.49 21.44
CA ASN A 6 3.72 -9.49 22.52
C ASN A 6 3.78 -8.04 21.98
N SER A 7 4.42 -7.82 20.83
CA SER A 7 4.46 -6.50 20.18
C SER A 7 3.10 -6.04 19.63
N LEU A 8 2.25 -6.96 19.16
CA LEU A 8 0.94 -6.62 18.59
C LEU A 8 -0.08 -6.27 19.68
N ILE A 9 -0.02 -6.98 20.82
CA ILE A 9 -0.88 -6.75 21.98
C ILE A 9 -0.63 -5.35 22.59
N SER A 10 0.62 -4.88 22.62
CA SER A 10 0.97 -3.55 23.15
C SER A 10 0.40 -2.37 22.34
N CYS A 11 -0.06 -2.60 21.10
CA CYS A 11 -0.61 -1.56 20.22
C CYS A 11 -2.15 -1.61 20.11
N GLY A 12 -2.80 -2.49 20.88
CA GLY A 12 -4.26 -2.66 20.86
C GLY A 12 -4.80 -3.43 19.65
N LEU A 13 -3.94 -4.02 18.82
CA LEU A 13 -4.34 -4.83 17.66
C LEU A 13 -4.47 -6.30 18.08
N ARG A 14 -5.67 -6.87 17.95
CA ARG A 14 -5.92 -8.29 18.19
C ARG A 14 -5.74 -9.07 16.89
N LEU A 15 -5.31 -10.33 16.99
CA LEU A 15 -5.15 -11.18 15.81
C LEU A 15 -6.48 -11.31 15.03
N GLY A 16 -7.61 -11.36 15.75
CA GLY A 16 -8.95 -11.39 15.17
C GLY A 16 -9.34 -10.14 14.37
N ASP A 17 -8.66 -9.01 14.58
CA ASP A 17 -8.87 -7.80 13.75
C ASP A 17 -8.43 -8.04 12.30
N TYR A 18 -7.71 -9.13 12.01
CA TYR A 18 -7.24 -9.52 10.69
C TYR A 18 -7.97 -10.72 10.10
N ASP A 19 -8.99 -11.28 10.75
CA ASP A 19 -9.72 -12.45 10.23
C ASP A 19 -10.35 -12.15 8.85
N TYR A 20 -10.72 -10.88 8.61
CA TYR A 20 -11.23 -10.43 7.33
C TYR A 20 -10.24 -10.58 6.17
N VAL A 21 -8.94 -10.70 6.44
CA VAL A 21 -7.89 -10.90 5.42
C VAL A 21 -8.07 -12.25 4.72
N GLN A 22 -8.67 -13.24 5.37
CA GLN A 22 -8.96 -14.56 4.79
C GLN A 22 -9.99 -14.47 3.65
N LEU A 23 -10.82 -13.43 3.63
CA LEU A 23 -11.84 -13.19 2.60
C LEU A 23 -11.29 -12.39 1.39
N LEU A 24 -10.04 -11.95 1.44
CA LEU A 24 -9.44 -11.12 0.42
C LEU A 24 -8.74 -11.96 -0.65
N THR A 25 -8.79 -11.48 -1.89
CA THR A 25 -7.92 -11.99 -2.95
C THR A 25 -6.45 -11.78 -2.58
N ARG A 26 -5.54 -12.61 -3.11
CA ARG A 26 -4.09 -12.47 -2.86
C ARG A 26 -3.56 -11.05 -3.12
N SER A 27 -4.05 -10.40 -4.17
CA SER A 27 -3.69 -9.01 -4.49
C SER A 27 -4.17 -8.01 -3.42
N ARG A 28 -5.35 -8.23 -2.85
CA ARG A 28 -5.88 -7.41 -1.76
C ARG A 28 -5.15 -7.65 -0.45
N VAL A 29 -4.76 -8.88 -0.14
CA VAL A 29 -3.90 -9.20 1.00
C VAL A 29 -2.54 -8.51 0.88
N ALA A 30 -1.91 -8.59 -0.29
CA ALA A 30 -0.64 -7.92 -0.55
C ALA A 30 -0.75 -6.39 -0.36
N TRP A 31 -1.86 -5.80 -0.82
CA TRP A 31 -2.13 -4.39 -0.57
C TRP A 31 -2.36 -4.07 0.91
N GLU A 32 -3.05 -4.93 1.66
CA GLU A 32 -3.26 -4.74 3.10
C GLU A 32 -1.97 -4.76 3.90
N TYR A 33 -1.01 -5.57 3.48
CA TYR A 33 0.34 -5.57 4.03
C TYR A 33 1.06 -4.26 3.72
N LEU A 34 1.08 -3.85 2.45
CA LEU A 34 1.76 -2.62 2.01
C LEU A 34 1.20 -1.37 2.69
N ARG A 35 -0.13 -1.22 2.76
CA ARG A 35 -0.75 -0.02 3.34
C ARG A 35 -0.52 0.13 4.85
N ARG A 36 -0.10 -0.92 5.55
CA ARG A 36 0.22 -0.88 6.98
C ARG A 36 1.71 -0.71 7.26
N ASN A 37 2.55 -0.90 6.25
CA ASN A 37 3.99 -0.81 6.38
C ASN A 37 4.45 0.66 6.49
N ARG A 38 5.14 1.01 7.58
CA ARG A 38 5.61 2.39 7.82
C ARG A 38 6.69 2.84 6.83
N ASP A 39 7.54 1.92 6.39
CA ASP A 39 8.57 2.21 5.39
C ASP A 39 7.94 2.48 4.03
N TYR A 40 6.89 1.74 3.67
CA TYR A 40 6.09 2.01 2.48
C TYR A 40 5.52 3.43 2.51
N HIS A 41 4.94 3.85 3.65
CA HIS A 41 4.45 5.22 3.85
C HIS A 41 5.55 6.28 3.76
N ARG A 42 6.74 5.99 4.29
CA ARG A 42 7.90 6.88 4.16
C ARG A 42 8.28 7.04 2.70
N ASP A 43 8.43 5.95 1.97
CA ASP A 43 8.82 5.96 0.56
C ASP A 43 7.76 6.62 -0.33
N TRP A 44 6.49 6.38 -0.04
CA TRP A 44 5.38 7.06 -0.70
C TRP A 44 5.44 8.57 -0.50
N ARG A 45 5.61 9.04 0.74
CA ARG A 45 5.70 10.48 1.06
C ARG A 45 6.88 11.15 0.37
N LEU A 46 8.04 10.49 0.37
CA LEU A 46 9.23 10.98 -0.32
C LEU A 46 9.07 10.99 -1.85
N SER A 47 8.19 10.14 -2.39
CA SER A 47 7.91 10.05 -3.82
C SER A 47 6.75 10.93 -4.28
N LYS A 48 6.19 11.77 -3.41
CA LYS A 48 4.96 12.54 -3.67
C LYS A 48 5.11 13.56 -4.80
N SER A 49 6.30 14.18 -4.93
CA SER A 49 6.62 15.14 -5.99
C SER A 49 6.73 14.52 -7.38
N GLY A 50 6.94 13.20 -7.47
CA GLY A 50 7.08 12.48 -8.74
C GLY A 50 5.82 11.77 -9.22
N GLN A 51 4.73 11.79 -8.45
CA GLN A 51 3.53 11.01 -8.74
C GLN A 51 2.83 11.47 -10.02
N PRO A 52 2.28 10.53 -10.80
CA PRO A 52 1.50 10.89 -11.98
C PRO A 52 0.23 11.65 -11.56
N ILE A 53 -0.06 12.74 -12.26
CA ILE A 53 -1.27 13.53 -12.05
C ILE A 53 -2.46 12.73 -12.60
N PRO A 54 -3.51 12.47 -11.80
CA PRO A 54 -4.72 11.81 -12.30
C PRO A 54 -5.44 12.72 -13.30
N VAL A 55 -5.79 12.16 -14.46
CA VAL A 55 -6.60 12.84 -15.48
C VAL A 55 -7.98 12.21 -15.46
N ARG A 56 -9.02 13.03 -15.23
CA ARG A 56 -10.41 12.59 -15.33
C ARG A 56 -10.85 12.64 -16.78
N LEU A 57 -11.38 11.52 -17.27
CA LEU A 57 -12.03 11.43 -18.58
C LEU A 57 -13.49 11.91 -18.48
N ARG A 58 -14.13 12.17 -19.62
CA ARG A 58 -15.55 12.62 -19.68
C ARG A 58 -16.55 11.62 -19.09
N ASN A 59 -16.17 10.35 -18.97
CA ASN A 59 -16.99 9.28 -18.40
C ASN A 59 -16.66 8.98 -16.93
N ASP A 60 -16.11 9.96 -16.20
CA ASP A 60 -15.64 9.86 -14.80
C ASP A 60 -14.55 8.82 -14.52
N THR A 61 -14.02 8.16 -15.56
CA THR A 61 -12.89 7.25 -15.40
C THR A 61 -11.62 8.04 -15.12
N THR A 62 -10.89 7.66 -14.08
CA THR A 62 -9.62 8.31 -13.73
C THR A 62 -8.45 7.58 -14.36
N LEU A 63 -7.70 8.27 -15.22
CA LEU A 63 -6.51 7.76 -15.88
C LEU A 63 -5.25 8.24 -15.15
N LEU A 64 -4.36 7.31 -14.82
CA LEU A 64 -3.04 7.59 -14.25
C LEU A 64 -1.96 7.29 -15.28
N ARG A 65 -1.27 8.32 -15.77
CA ARG A 65 -0.16 8.13 -16.70
C ARG A 65 1.14 7.92 -15.95
N ALA A 66 1.45 6.67 -15.63
CA ALA A 66 2.69 6.29 -14.96
C ALA A 66 3.93 6.79 -15.74
N ARG A 67 4.95 7.27 -15.02
CA ARG A 67 6.27 7.50 -15.62
C ARG A 67 6.86 6.15 -16.02
N ARG A 68 7.72 6.14 -17.05
CA ARG A 68 8.33 4.92 -17.60
C ARG A 68 9.01 4.05 -16.55
N ARG A 69 9.59 4.66 -15.51
CA ARG A 69 10.15 3.95 -14.34
C ARG A 69 9.86 4.72 -13.07
N PHE A 70 9.61 3.99 -12.00
CA PHE A 70 9.30 4.54 -10.70
C PHE A 70 10.09 3.78 -9.64
N VAL A 71 11.41 4.01 -9.60
CA VAL A 71 12.40 3.20 -8.84
C VAL A 71 11.95 2.86 -7.41
N ARG A 72 11.39 3.84 -6.70
CA ARG A 72 10.90 3.64 -5.32
C ARG A 72 9.66 2.75 -5.25
N ALA A 73 8.75 2.80 -6.23
CA ALA A 73 7.60 1.90 -6.30
C ALA A 73 8.03 0.50 -6.76
N GLU A 74 8.99 0.43 -7.69
CA GLU A 74 9.56 -0.83 -8.19
C GLU A 74 10.20 -1.65 -7.06
N ALA A 75 10.84 -0.99 -6.08
CA ALA A 75 11.37 -1.64 -4.88
C ALA A 75 10.30 -2.36 -4.03
N TRP A 76 9.03 -1.92 -4.13
CA TRP A 76 7.88 -2.55 -3.49
C TRP A 76 7.12 -3.52 -4.42
N GLY A 77 7.66 -3.79 -5.61
CA GLY A 77 7.01 -4.62 -6.63
C GLY A 77 5.82 -3.94 -7.31
N LEU A 78 5.74 -2.61 -7.28
CA LEU A 78 4.64 -1.82 -7.83
C LEU A 78 5.07 -1.02 -9.06
N CYS A 79 4.17 -0.88 -10.03
CA CYS A 79 4.37 0.02 -11.17
C CYS A 79 4.24 1.50 -10.78
N THR A 80 3.33 1.81 -9.86
CA THR A 80 3.15 3.15 -9.28
C THR A 80 2.72 3.04 -7.83
N PHE A 81 2.94 4.10 -7.04
CA PHE A 81 2.34 4.15 -5.72
C PHE A 81 0.82 4.35 -5.81
N ARG A 82 0.10 3.69 -4.92
CA ARG A 82 -1.33 3.90 -4.74
C ARG A 82 -1.54 4.81 -3.52
N ARG A 83 -2.40 5.81 -3.66
CA ARG A 83 -2.86 6.62 -2.52
C ARG A 83 -3.58 5.70 -1.52
N SER A 84 -3.12 5.67 -0.28
CA SER A 84 -3.81 5.01 0.84
C SER A 84 -5.07 5.76 1.21
#